data_AF-A0A814ZQC0-F1
#
_entry.id   AF-A0A814ZQC0-F1
#
_cell.length_a   1.000
_cell.length_b   1.000
_cell.length_c   1.000
_cell.angle_alpha   90.00
_cell.angle_beta   90.00
_cell.angle_gamma   90.00
#
_symmetry.space_group_name_H-M   'P 1'
#
loop_
_entity.id
_entity.type
_entity.pdbx_description
1 polymer ?
#
loop_
_entity_poly.entity_id
_entity_poly.type
_entity_poly.pdbx_seq_one_letter_code
_entity_poly.pdbx_strand_id
1 'polypeptide(L)'
;HINTRNTKLYFGFFSDDLQGATTISLNQWIHTAFVFDATTKQQTICLKGVQDGQASASSALLMSSGNFTIGMNEQVNTPNNYYQGYIDHLSINRRAKSSCEILEIATLAAHFEFDSASSYTDSGPNAVAITSSTTSIISGYKNEAILFSGSSTSYFQAWGFTSLGISNQAFSIIFWIKPQTLSGTLVHLSSSPSGNGSTCFSLLGFASNGAIIAQVLTNNGTIG
;
A
#
# COMPACT_ATOMS: atom_id res chain seq x y z
N HIS A 1 10.89 22.39 -7.54
CA HIS A 1 9.74 22.00 -8.38
C HIS A 1 9.78 20.50 -8.61
N ILE A 2 8.64 19.84 -8.85
CA ILE A 2 8.57 18.40 -9.11
C ILE A 2 7.87 18.21 -10.44
N ASN A 3 8.48 17.48 -11.38
CA ASN A 3 7.91 17.29 -12.71
C ASN A 3 8.50 16.07 -13.44
N THR A 4 8.06 15.86 -14.66
CA THR A 4 8.63 14.87 -15.58
C THR A 4 9.45 15.59 -16.67
N ARG A 5 10.69 15.17 -16.93
CA ARG A 5 11.55 15.67 -18.04
C ARG A 5 12.09 14.49 -18.83
N ASN A 6 12.01 14.53 -20.17
CA ASN A 6 12.46 13.44 -21.05
C ASN A 6 11.96 12.06 -20.59
N THR A 7 10.67 11.98 -20.22
CA THR A 7 10.03 10.77 -19.67
C THR A 7 10.58 10.26 -18.34
N LYS A 8 11.34 11.05 -17.56
CA LYS A 8 11.82 10.65 -16.22
C LYS A 8 11.33 11.61 -15.13
N LEU A 9 11.26 11.12 -13.90
CA LEU A 9 10.95 11.95 -12.74
C LEU A 9 12.07 12.94 -12.44
N TYR A 10 11.70 14.11 -11.94
CA TYR A 10 12.61 15.21 -11.69
C TYR A 10 12.27 15.95 -10.41
N PHE A 11 13.26 16.14 -9.55
CA PHE A 11 13.15 16.85 -8.28
C PHE A 11 14.08 18.06 -8.29
N GLY A 12 13.53 19.22 -8.62
CA GLY A 12 14.31 20.42 -8.87
C GLY A 12 14.56 21.28 -7.63
N PHE A 13 15.84 21.63 -7.42
CA PHE A 13 16.37 22.50 -6.37
C PHE A 13 17.33 23.53 -6.98
N PHE A 14 16.81 24.44 -7.82
CA PHE A 14 17.56 25.58 -8.38
C PHE A 14 19.06 25.32 -8.66
N SER A 15 19.37 24.66 -9.78
CA SER A 15 20.71 24.23 -10.19
C SER A 15 21.28 23.01 -9.45
N ASP A 16 20.49 22.40 -8.57
CA ASP A 16 20.83 21.19 -7.79
C ASP A 16 19.77 20.10 -7.97
N ASP A 17 19.37 19.93 -9.23
CA ASP A 17 18.24 19.11 -9.57
C ASP A 17 18.61 17.62 -9.61
N LEU A 18 17.75 16.77 -9.06
CA LEU A 18 17.88 15.32 -9.12
C LEU A 18 16.96 14.74 -10.21
N GLN A 19 17.54 13.92 -11.08
CA GLN A 19 16.82 13.14 -12.08
C GLN A 19 16.72 11.67 -11.66
N GLY A 20 15.54 11.08 -11.85
CA GLY A 20 15.34 9.65 -11.69
C GLY A 20 15.98 8.82 -12.82
N ALA A 21 16.24 7.54 -12.57
CA ALA A 21 16.83 6.64 -13.56
C ALA A 21 15.80 6.09 -14.56
N THR A 22 14.56 5.88 -14.13
CA THR A 22 13.55 5.13 -14.89
C THR A 22 12.73 6.03 -15.82
N THR A 23 12.50 5.53 -17.04
CA THR A 23 11.55 6.12 -17.99
C THR A 23 10.12 5.67 -17.66
N ILE A 24 9.21 6.63 -17.57
CA ILE A 24 7.77 6.41 -17.32
C ILE A 24 7.02 6.28 -18.63
N SER A 25 6.06 5.35 -18.67
CA SER A 25 5.14 5.19 -19.79
C SER A 25 3.91 6.09 -19.62
N LEU A 26 3.36 6.57 -20.73
CA LEU A 26 2.12 7.35 -20.73
C LEU A 26 0.92 6.45 -20.38
N ASN A 27 -0.13 7.06 -19.84
CA ASN A 27 -1.42 6.41 -19.53
C ASN A 27 -1.31 5.21 -18.58
N GLN A 28 -0.38 5.27 -17.63
CA GLN A 28 -0.25 4.27 -16.56
C GLN A 28 -0.16 4.97 -15.20
N TRP A 29 -0.88 4.42 -14.22
CA TRP A 29 -0.71 4.82 -12.83
C TRP A 29 0.70 4.45 -12.35
N ILE A 30 1.38 5.42 -11.76
CA ILE A 30 2.67 5.24 -11.11
C ILE A 30 2.60 5.87 -9.73
N HIS A 31 3.05 5.13 -8.72
CA HIS A 31 3.29 5.72 -7.42
C HIS A 31 4.65 6.43 -7.45
N THR A 32 4.70 7.71 -7.07
CA THR A 32 5.93 8.50 -7.04
C THR A 32 6.05 9.21 -5.70
N ALA A 33 7.23 9.19 -5.10
CA ALA A 33 7.51 9.97 -3.89
C ALA A 33 8.80 10.77 -4.06
N PHE A 34 8.78 11.98 -3.50
CA PHE A 34 9.90 12.91 -3.50
C PHE A 34 10.18 13.27 -2.05
N VAL A 35 11.36 12.92 -1.58
CA VAL A 35 11.74 13.07 -0.17
C VAL A 35 12.97 13.95 -0.07
N PHE A 36 12.88 14.95 0.81
CA PHE A 36 14.02 15.76 1.20
C PHE A 36 14.22 15.64 2.71
N ASP A 37 15.41 15.21 3.10
CA ASP A 37 15.88 15.21 4.49
C ASP A 37 16.76 16.45 4.70
N ALA A 38 16.27 17.41 5.50
CA ALA A 38 17.00 18.65 5.77
C ALA A 38 18.22 18.47 6.68
N THR A 39 18.28 17.39 7.48
CA THR A 39 19.41 17.09 8.37
C THR A 39 20.61 16.61 7.57
N THR A 40 20.38 15.71 6.62
CA THR A 40 21.43 15.15 5.74
C THR A 40 21.56 15.89 4.41
N LYS A 41 20.65 16.83 4.13
CA LYS A 41 20.43 17.47 2.82
C LYS A 41 20.19 16.46 1.69
N GLN A 42 19.69 15.26 2.00
CA GLN A 42 19.48 14.23 0.99
C GLN A 42 18.18 14.45 0.23
N GLN A 43 18.26 14.41 -1.10
CA GLN A 43 17.13 14.32 -2.00
C GLN A 43 16.98 12.87 -2.45
N THR A 44 15.76 12.35 -2.44
CA THR A 44 15.45 11.00 -2.90
C THR A 44 14.19 11.01 -3.75
N ILE A 45 14.26 10.43 -4.95
CA ILE A 45 13.11 10.12 -5.80
C ILE A 45 12.82 8.63 -5.64
N CYS A 46 11.57 8.27 -5.38
CA CYS A 46 11.12 6.89 -5.41
C CYS A 46 10.04 6.70 -6.49
N LEU A 47 10.14 5.61 -7.24
CA LEU A 47 9.17 5.17 -8.22
C LEU A 47 8.66 3.77 -7.82
N LYS A 48 7.33 3.61 -7.75
CA LYS A 48 6.67 2.36 -7.35
C LYS A 48 7.19 1.79 -6.02
N GLY A 49 7.50 2.68 -5.07
CA GLY A 49 7.96 2.29 -3.73
C GLY A 49 9.47 2.13 -3.58
N VAL A 50 10.23 2.11 -4.68
CA VAL A 50 11.68 1.85 -4.69
C VAL A 50 12.43 3.13 -5.07
N GLN A 51 13.63 3.31 -4.51
CA GLN A 51 14.50 4.43 -4.88
C GLN A 51 14.86 4.40 -6.37
N ASP A 52 14.58 5.49 -7.07
CA ASP A 52 14.87 5.71 -8.50
C ASP A 52 16.00 6.74 -8.72
N GLY A 53 16.26 7.60 -7.73
CA GLY A 53 17.36 8.55 -7.74
C GLY A 53 17.66 9.09 -6.35
N GLN A 54 18.92 9.45 -6.09
CA GLN A 54 19.35 10.07 -4.85
C GLN A 54 20.52 11.03 -5.09
N ALA A 55 20.53 12.17 -4.40
CA ALA A 55 21.63 13.11 -4.40
C ALA A 55 21.71 13.85 -3.05
N SER A 56 22.87 14.45 -2.77
CA SER A 56 23.03 15.40 -1.67
C SER A 56 22.90 16.81 -2.21
N ALA A 57 21.95 17.57 -1.67
CA ALA A 57 21.81 18.97 -1.99
C ALA A 57 23.00 19.77 -1.43
N SER A 58 23.62 20.56 -2.29
CA SER A 58 24.68 21.52 -2.03
C SER A 58 24.28 22.59 -1.00
N SER A 59 22.99 22.96 -0.95
CA SER A 59 22.48 24.04 -0.10
C SER A 59 21.24 23.64 0.67
N ALA A 60 20.93 24.40 1.74
CA ALA A 60 19.66 24.24 2.43
C ALA A 60 18.50 24.61 1.48
N LEU A 61 17.39 23.89 1.59
CA LEU A 61 16.19 24.18 0.82
C LEU A 61 15.64 25.54 1.23
N LEU A 62 15.65 26.51 0.31
CA LEU A 62 15.09 27.84 0.49
C LEU A 62 13.63 27.84 0.04
N MET A 63 12.70 27.55 0.95
CA MET A 63 11.27 27.76 0.70
C MET A 63 10.76 28.88 1.59
N SER A 64 10.07 29.86 1.00
CA SER A 64 9.17 30.74 1.74
C SER A 64 7.83 30.04 1.93
N SER A 65 7.14 30.32 3.03
CA SER A 65 5.74 29.93 3.16
C SER A 65 4.93 30.68 2.10
N GLY A 66 4.26 29.93 1.23
CA GLY A 66 3.50 30.47 0.10
C GLY A 66 2.47 29.47 -0.40
N ASN A 67 1.83 29.82 -1.52
CA ASN A 67 0.82 28.96 -2.12
C ASN A 67 1.43 27.64 -2.61
N PHE A 68 0.75 26.53 -2.35
CA PHE A 68 1.12 25.23 -2.87
C PHE A 68 0.25 24.91 -4.09
N THR A 69 0.86 24.92 -5.28
CA THR A 69 0.16 24.72 -6.55
C THR A 69 0.45 23.33 -7.12
N ILE A 70 -0.60 22.62 -7.55
CA ILE A 70 -0.51 21.33 -8.24
C ILE A 70 -1.05 21.50 -9.66
N GLY A 71 -0.37 20.91 -10.64
CA GLY A 71 -0.84 20.84 -12.02
C GLY A 71 -0.48 22.03 -12.91
N MET A 72 0.23 23.04 -12.39
CA MET A 72 0.81 24.14 -13.17
C MET A 72 1.99 24.78 -12.43
N ASN A 73 2.81 25.59 -13.13
CA ASN A 73 3.87 26.40 -12.51
C ASN A 73 3.36 27.78 -12.02
N GLU A 74 4.08 28.37 -11.05
CA GLU A 74 3.70 29.56 -10.26
C GLU A 74 3.61 30.90 -11.01
N GLN A 75 3.70 30.95 -12.34
CA GLN A 75 3.31 32.15 -13.07
C GLN A 75 1.79 32.19 -13.22
N VAL A 76 1.05 32.22 -12.10
CA VAL A 76 -0.43 32.15 -12.05
C VAL A 76 -1.09 33.21 -12.97
N ASN A 77 -0.42 34.35 -13.19
CA ASN A 77 -0.91 35.44 -14.04
C ASN A 77 -0.66 35.21 -15.55
N THR A 78 0.33 34.38 -15.91
CA THR A 78 0.64 33.97 -17.30
C THR A 78 1.16 32.53 -17.33
N PRO A 79 0.35 31.52 -16.94
CA PRO A 79 0.85 30.17 -16.84
C PRO A 79 1.15 29.63 -18.25
N ASN A 80 2.26 28.95 -18.41
CA ASN A 80 2.70 28.40 -19.70
C ASN A 80 3.11 26.93 -19.64
N ASN A 81 3.07 26.31 -18.45
CA ASN A 81 3.33 24.89 -18.25
C ASN A 81 2.20 24.27 -17.43
N TYR A 82 1.45 23.37 -18.05
CA TYR A 82 0.29 22.71 -17.46
C TYR A 82 0.50 21.20 -17.44
N TYR A 83 0.09 20.58 -16.33
CA TYR A 83 -0.04 19.14 -16.26
C TYR A 83 -1.35 18.70 -16.90
N GLN A 84 -1.26 17.75 -17.82
CA GLN A 84 -2.42 17.06 -18.39
C GLN A 84 -2.36 15.60 -17.96
N GLY A 85 -3.24 15.20 -17.05
CA GLY A 85 -3.28 13.85 -16.50
C GLY A 85 -4.11 13.78 -15.24
N TYR A 86 -3.87 12.72 -14.46
CA TYR A 86 -4.62 12.41 -13.25
C TYR A 86 -3.67 12.36 -12.05
N ILE A 87 -4.10 12.89 -10.92
CA ILE A 87 -3.39 12.81 -9.64
C ILE A 87 -4.38 12.24 -8.64
N ASP A 88 -3.94 11.26 -7.87
CA ASP A 88 -4.72 10.63 -6.80
C ASP A 88 -3.82 10.35 -5.59
N HIS A 89 -4.43 10.24 -4.41
CA HIS A 89 -3.79 9.87 -3.15
C HIS A 89 -2.60 10.77 -2.74
N LEU A 90 -2.72 12.08 -2.95
CA LEU A 90 -1.68 13.05 -2.57
C LEU A 90 -1.54 13.18 -1.05
N SER A 91 -0.32 12.98 -0.55
CA SER A 91 0.04 13.16 0.86
C SER A 91 1.26 14.06 1.03
N ILE A 92 1.21 14.98 1.99
CA ILE A 92 2.32 15.87 2.35
C ILE A 92 2.71 15.61 3.80
N ASN A 93 4.00 15.34 4.03
CA ASN A 93 4.51 14.99 5.36
C ASN A 93 5.49 16.05 5.86
N ARG A 94 5.47 16.33 7.16
CA ARG A 94 6.36 17.30 7.82
C ARG A 94 7.74 16.72 8.18
N ARG A 95 8.03 15.50 7.72
CA ARG A 95 9.31 14.81 7.91
C ARG A 95 9.66 14.01 6.67
N ALA A 96 10.94 13.69 6.51
CA ALA A 96 11.38 12.71 5.54
C ALA A 96 10.78 11.33 5.86
N LYS A 97 10.24 10.67 4.84
CA LYS A 97 9.82 9.26 4.92
C LYS A 97 10.97 8.36 4.50
N SER A 98 11.15 7.25 5.21
CA SER A 98 12.13 6.22 4.84
C SER A 98 11.68 5.45 3.59
N SER A 99 12.60 4.77 2.92
CA SER A 99 12.28 3.89 1.78
C SER A 99 11.28 2.79 2.17
N CYS A 100 11.33 2.27 3.39
CA CYS A 100 10.38 1.27 3.87
C CYS A 100 8.95 1.83 3.96
N GLU A 101 8.78 3.04 4.49
CA GLU A 101 7.45 3.68 4.56
C GLU A 101 6.89 3.99 3.17
N ILE A 102 7.76 4.40 2.23
CA ILE A 102 7.35 4.69 0.86
C ILE A 102 6.95 3.39 0.14
N LEU A 103 7.70 2.31 0.37
CA LEU A 103 7.37 0.99 -0.16
C LEU A 103 6.05 0.48 0.40
N GLU A 104 5.82 0.62 1.70
CA GLU A 104 4.56 0.27 2.36
C GLU A 104 3.38 1.01 1.73
N ILE A 105 3.46 2.33 1.60
CA ILE A 105 2.41 3.13 0.94
C ILE A 105 2.18 2.68 -0.51
N ALA A 106 3.26 2.41 -1.25
CA ALA A 106 3.17 2.02 -2.65
C ALA A 106 2.59 0.61 -2.88
N THR A 107 2.65 -0.26 -1.87
CA THR A 107 2.33 -1.69 -2.01
C THR A 107 1.18 -2.16 -1.11
N LEU A 108 0.65 -1.29 -0.24
CA LEU A 108 -0.50 -1.59 0.60
C LEU A 108 -1.72 -1.96 -0.25
N ALA A 109 -2.11 -3.24 -0.19
CA ALA A 109 -3.22 -3.76 -0.97
C ALA A 109 -4.59 -3.42 -0.36
N ALA A 110 -4.71 -3.52 0.97
CA ALA A 110 -5.86 -3.08 1.74
C ALA A 110 -5.45 -2.96 3.21
N HIS A 111 -6.23 -2.19 3.97
CA HIS A 111 -6.10 -2.09 5.43
C HIS A 111 -7.49 -2.04 6.06
N PHE A 112 -7.77 -3.01 6.94
CA PHE A 112 -9.05 -3.09 7.64
C PHE A 112 -8.84 -2.84 9.13
N GLU A 113 -9.45 -1.78 9.64
CA GLU A 113 -9.41 -1.46 11.07
C GLU A 113 -10.44 -2.28 11.85
N PHE A 114 -11.56 -2.64 11.21
CA PHE A 114 -12.71 -3.27 11.84
C PHE A 114 -13.32 -2.46 12.99
N ASP A 115 -13.25 -1.13 12.88
CA ASP A 115 -13.89 -0.20 13.81
C ASP A 115 -15.36 0.02 13.42
N SER A 116 -16.25 0.17 14.39
CA SER A 116 -17.70 0.29 14.20
C SER A 116 -18.10 1.41 13.22
N ALA A 117 -17.33 2.50 13.16
CA ALA A 117 -17.52 3.60 12.22
C ALA A 117 -17.26 3.22 10.73
N SER A 118 -16.48 2.17 10.49
CA SER A 118 -16.00 1.73 9.17
C SER A 118 -15.85 0.20 9.12
N SER A 119 -16.80 -0.52 9.72
CA SER A 119 -16.64 -1.92 10.17
C SER A 119 -16.05 -2.88 9.14
N TYR A 120 -16.35 -2.65 7.86
CA TYR A 120 -15.92 -3.49 6.75
C TYR A 120 -15.46 -2.65 5.57
N THR A 121 -14.92 -1.45 5.82
CA THR A 121 -14.40 -0.58 4.77
C THR A 121 -12.88 -0.75 4.69
N ASP A 122 -12.34 -0.80 3.48
CA ASP A 122 -10.90 -0.68 3.26
C ASP A 122 -10.45 0.75 3.59
N SER A 123 -9.75 0.92 4.71
CA SER A 123 -9.07 2.16 5.09
C SER A 123 -7.77 2.39 4.29
N GLY A 124 -7.39 1.43 3.43
CA GLY A 124 -6.31 1.54 2.47
C GLY A 124 -6.71 2.26 1.17
N PRO A 125 -5.81 2.30 0.17
CA PRO A 125 -5.99 3.13 -1.02
C PRO A 125 -6.93 2.53 -2.08
N ASN A 126 -7.26 1.23 -2.01
CA ASN A 126 -7.83 0.50 -3.16
C ASN A 126 -9.35 0.28 -3.09
N ALA A 127 -10.00 0.63 -1.98
CA ALA A 127 -11.44 0.50 -1.77
C ALA A 127 -11.97 -0.89 -2.17
N VAL A 128 -11.29 -1.95 -1.72
CA VAL A 128 -11.57 -3.31 -2.19
C VAL A 128 -13.01 -3.78 -1.91
N ALA A 129 -13.56 -4.59 -2.81
CA ALA A 129 -14.92 -5.13 -2.66
C ALA A 129 -14.98 -6.18 -1.55
N ILE A 130 -16.02 -6.12 -0.71
CA ILE A 130 -16.10 -6.87 0.54
C ILE A 130 -17.47 -7.55 0.69
N THR A 131 -17.49 -8.71 1.35
CA THR A 131 -18.70 -9.41 1.78
C THR A 131 -18.44 -10.01 3.15
N SER A 132 -19.37 -9.82 4.09
CA SER A 132 -19.29 -10.41 5.42
C SER A 132 -20.63 -11.03 5.82
N SER A 133 -20.57 -12.01 6.72
CA SER A 133 -21.75 -12.65 7.28
C SER A 133 -21.47 -13.10 8.71
N THR A 134 -22.48 -12.98 9.59
CA THR A 134 -22.44 -13.47 10.97
C THR A 134 -21.16 -13.04 11.73
N THR A 135 -20.77 -11.78 11.59
CA THR A 135 -19.65 -11.14 12.31
C THR A 135 -20.17 -10.00 13.19
N SER A 136 -19.44 -9.67 14.26
CA SER A 136 -19.74 -8.52 15.11
C SER A 136 -18.47 -7.73 15.44
N ILE A 137 -18.62 -6.45 15.74
CA ILE A 137 -17.50 -5.61 16.20
C ILE A 137 -17.47 -5.62 17.73
N ILE A 138 -16.29 -5.87 18.30
CA ILE A 138 -16.03 -5.93 19.74
C ILE A 138 -14.78 -5.13 20.09
N SER A 139 -14.48 -4.93 21.37
CA SER A 139 -13.19 -4.34 21.77
C SER A 139 -12.01 -5.19 21.31
N GLY A 140 -11.08 -4.56 20.59
CA GLY A 140 -9.92 -5.18 19.96
C GLY A 140 -8.61 -4.88 20.68
N TYR A 141 -7.51 -5.36 20.10
CA TYR A 141 -6.17 -5.02 20.58
C TYR A 141 -5.87 -3.52 20.40
N LYS A 142 -6.27 -2.97 19.26
CA LYS A 142 -6.26 -1.53 18.97
C LYS A 142 -7.70 -1.17 18.65
N ASN A 143 -8.30 -0.25 19.42
CA ASN A 143 -9.70 0.14 19.30
C ASN A 143 -10.67 -1.07 19.34
N GLU A 144 -11.23 -1.44 18.19
CA GLU A 144 -12.19 -2.52 18.04
C GLU A 144 -11.61 -3.66 17.17
N ALA A 145 -12.37 -4.74 17.02
CA ALA A 145 -11.99 -5.91 16.26
C ALA A 145 -13.23 -6.65 15.75
N ILE A 146 -13.06 -7.33 14.62
CA ILE A 146 -14.04 -8.28 14.11
C ILE A 146 -14.01 -9.58 14.93
N LEU A 147 -15.19 -10.01 15.39
CA LEU A 147 -15.40 -11.29 16.05
C LEU A 147 -16.02 -12.28 15.06
N PHE A 148 -15.40 -13.46 14.96
CA PHE A 148 -15.96 -14.62 14.29
C PHE A 148 -16.58 -15.58 15.32
N SER A 149 -17.79 -16.07 15.05
CA SER A 149 -18.55 -16.90 16.00
C SER A 149 -18.19 -18.39 15.96
N GLY A 150 -17.35 -18.82 15.02
CA GLY A 150 -17.04 -20.23 14.78
C GLY A 150 -18.14 -21.00 14.02
N SER A 151 -19.20 -20.33 13.58
CA SER A 151 -20.22 -20.89 12.68
C SER A 151 -19.71 -20.99 11.24
N SER A 152 -20.22 -21.94 10.45
CA SER A 152 -19.96 -22.03 9.00
C SER A 152 -20.45 -20.82 8.20
N THR A 153 -21.28 -19.95 8.80
CA THR A 153 -21.76 -18.71 8.20
C THR A 153 -21.02 -17.46 8.69
N SER A 154 -20.02 -17.61 9.57
CA SER A 154 -19.24 -16.50 10.12
C SER A 154 -17.97 -16.28 9.32
N TYR A 155 -17.96 -15.24 8.48
CA TYR A 155 -16.83 -14.94 7.61
C TYR A 155 -16.76 -13.48 7.19
N PHE A 156 -15.57 -13.08 6.76
CA PHE A 156 -15.28 -11.85 6.04
C PHE A 156 -14.48 -12.21 4.79
N GLN A 157 -14.86 -11.66 3.65
CA GLN A 157 -14.23 -11.88 2.36
C GLN A 157 -13.95 -10.53 1.69
N ALA A 158 -12.76 -10.41 1.12
CA ALA A 158 -12.36 -9.27 0.30
C ALA A 158 -11.73 -9.76 -1.01
N TRP A 159 -11.89 -8.96 -2.06
CA TRP A 159 -11.53 -9.29 -3.43
C TRP A 159 -10.56 -8.27 -4.02
N GLY A 160 -9.83 -8.65 -5.08
CA GLY A 160 -8.93 -7.73 -5.80
C GLY A 160 -7.46 -7.84 -5.42
N PHE A 161 -7.10 -8.76 -4.53
CA PHE A 161 -5.70 -9.09 -4.20
C PHE A 161 -5.02 -9.96 -5.28
N THR A 162 -5.05 -9.49 -6.53
CA THR A 162 -4.54 -10.23 -7.69
C THR A 162 -3.05 -10.54 -7.59
N SER A 163 -2.29 -9.72 -6.87
CA SER A 163 -0.86 -9.92 -6.60
C SER A 163 -0.57 -11.24 -5.88
N LEU A 164 -1.48 -11.74 -5.03
CA LEU A 164 -1.34 -13.03 -4.33
C LEU A 164 -1.39 -14.23 -5.28
N GLY A 165 -1.92 -14.05 -6.50
CA GLY A 165 -1.98 -15.09 -7.53
C GLY A 165 -0.76 -15.14 -8.45
N ILE A 166 0.23 -14.27 -8.27
CA ILE A 166 1.42 -14.19 -9.13
C ILE A 166 2.55 -15.00 -8.49
N SER A 167 3.06 -16.00 -9.21
CA SER A 167 3.97 -17.03 -8.69
C SER A 167 5.30 -16.54 -8.10
N ASN A 168 5.70 -15.29 -8.37
CA ASN A 168 6.95 -14.68 -7.90
C ASN A 168 6.73 -13.30 -7.25
N GLN A 169 5.51 -13.03 -6.77
CA GLN A 169 5.22 -11.76 -6.11
C GLN A 169 5.35 -11.92 -4.60
N ALA A 170 6.20 -11.09 -3.99
CA ALA A 170 6.29 -11.01 -2.54
C ALA A 170 4.99 -10.43 -1.96
N PHE A 171 4.57 -10.95 -0.80
CA PHE A 171 3.42 -10.46 -0.04
C PHE A 171 3.67 -10.58 1.46
N SER A 172 2.91 -9.82 2.24
CA SER A 172 2.84 -9.92 3.69
C SER A 172 1.41 -9.76 4.15
N ILE A 173 1.01 -10.52 5.17
CA ILE A 173 -0.29 -10.38 5.85
C ILE A 173 0.02 -10.19 7.34
N ILE A 174 -0.47 -9.11 7.93
CA ILE A 174 -0.10 -8.67 9.27
C ILE A 174 -1.38 -8.32 10.04
N PHE A 175 -1.56 -8.92 11.20
CA PHE A 175 -2.72 -8.68 12.06
C PHE A 175 -2.50 -9.21 13.48
N TRP A 176 -3.30 -8.72 14.43
CA TRP A 176 -3.39 -9.27 15.79
C TRP A 176 -4.48 -10.34 15.85
N ILE A 177 -4.22 -11.43 16.58
CA ILE A 177 -5.23 -12.46 16.87
C ILE A 177 -5.44 -12.66 18.35
N LYS A 178 -6.69 -12.95 18.73
CA LYS A 178 -7.08 -13.41 20.08
C LYS A 178 -7.94 -14.68 19.94
N PRO A 179 -7.32 -15.85 19.69
CA PRO A 179 -8.07 -17.08 19.43
C PRO A 179 -8.87 -17.53 20.65
N GLN A 180 -10.14 -17.88 20.46
CA GLN A 180 -10.97 -18.56 21.48
C GLN A 180 -10.75 -20.09 21.48
N THR A 181 -10.30 -20.63 20.34
CA THR A 181 -9.85 -22.01 20.20
C THR A 181 -8.58 -22.04 19.35
N LEU A 182 -7.73 -23.05 19.55
CA LEU A 182 -6.53 -23.28 18.73
C LEU A 182 -6.86 -24.23 17.57
N SER A 183 -7.92 -23.92 16.82
CA SER A 183 -8.39 -24.74 15.71
C SER A 183 -8.98 -23.88 14.59
N GLY A 184 -8.99 -24.41 13.37
CA GLY A 184 -9.59 -23.75 12.21
C GLY A 184 -8.63 -22.90 11.37
N THR A 185 -9.19 -22.26 10.35
CA THR A 185 -8.47 -21.42 9.39
C THR A 185 -8.58 -19.95 9.79
N LEU A 186 -7.45 -19.25 9.76
CA LEU A 186 -7.38 -17.80 9.97
C LEU A 186 -7.45 -17.03 8.65
N VAL A 187 -6.70 -17.49 7.64
CA VAL A 187 -6.68 -16.87 6.31
C VAL A 187 -6.82 -17.97 5.27
N HIS A 188 -7.82 -17.82 4.40
CA HIS A 188 -8.11 -18.74 3.32
C HIS A 188 -7.99 -18.02 1.99
N LEU A 189 -7.38 -18.69 1.00
CA LEU A 189 -7.32 -18.19 -0.38
C LEU A 189 -8.10 -19.12 -1.29
N SER A 190 -8.82 -18.53 -2.24
CA SER A 190 -9.66 -19.25 -3.21
C SER A 190 -9.91 -18.38 -4.44
N SER A 191 -10.02 -19.01 -5.61
CA SER A 191 -10.47 -18.37 -6.84
C SER A 191 -11.99 -18.12 -6.88
N SER A 192 -12.77 -18.67 -5.94
CA SER A 192 -14.24 -18.51 -5.91
C SER A 192 -14.79 -18.18 -4.50
N PRO A 193 -15.97 -17.54 -4.41
CA PRO A 193 -16.52 -17.07 -3.13
C PRO A 193 -16.88 -18.21 -2.17
N SER A 194 -17.23 -19.35 -2.74
CA SER A 194 -17.64 -20.55 -1.99
C SER A 194 -16.47 -21.45 -1.60
N GLY A 195 -15.22 -21.01 -1.79
CA GLY A 195 -14.06 -21.83 -1.43
C GLY A 195 -13.91 -23.07 -2.32
N ASN A 196 -14.22 -22.95 -3.61
CA ASN A 196 -14.09 -24.03 -4.58
C ASN A 196 -13.06 -23.69 -5.66
N GLY A 197 -12.45 -24.71 -6.25
CA GLY A 197 -11.50 -24.58 -7.36
C GLY A 197 -10.07 -25.01 -7.03
N SER A 198 -9.17 -24.87 -8.01
CA SER A 198 -7.79 -25.36 -7.94
C SER A 198 -6.88 -24.56 -7.00
N THR A 199 -7.27 -23.34 -6.61
CA THR A 199 -6.50 -22.48 -5.70
C THR A 199 -7.17 -22.28 -4.34
N CYS A 200 -7.95 -23.26 -3.90
CA CYS A 200 -8.60 -23.29 -2.59
C CYS A 200 -7.68 -23.91 -1.53
N PHE A 201 -7.17 -23.12 -0.59
CA PHE A 201 -6.35 -23.61 0.51
C PHE A 201 -6.32 -22.65 1.71
N SER A 202 -6.07 -23.20 2.91
CA SER A 202 -5.82 -22.43 4.12
C SER A 202 -4.39 -21.89 4.09
N LEU A 203 -4.20 -20.59 3.90
CA LEU A 203 -2.87 -19.96 3.91
C LEU A 203 -2.28 -19.91 5.32
N LEU A 204 -3.13 -19.63 6.32
CA LEU A 204 -2.75 -19.54 7.73
C LEU A 204 -3.87 -20.12 8.59
N GLY A 205 -3.51 -20.93 9.58
CA GLY A 205 -4.49 -21.55 10.48
C GLY A 205 -3.81 -22.29 11.63
N PHE A 206 -4.58 -23.18 12.26
CA PHE A 206 -4.10 -24.04 13.33
C PHE A 206 -3.98 -25.50 12.87
N ALA A 207 -2.85 -26.14 13.21
CA ALA A 207 -2.70 -27.58 13.12
C ALA A 207 -3.54 -28.30 14.21
N SER A 208 -3.67 -29.62 14.09
CA SER A 208 -4.43 -30.44 15.06
C SER A 208 -3.88 -30.40 16.49
N ASN A 209 -2.60 -30.06 16.65
CA ASN A 209 -1.96 -29.85 17.95
C ASN A 209 -2.06 -28.40 18.47
N GLY A 210 -2.78 -27.53 17.78
CA GLY A 210 -2.95 -26.12 18.13
C GLY A 210 -1.81 -25.19 17.75
N ALA A 211 -0.76 -25.68 17.07
CA ALA A 211 0.30 -24.83 16.55
C ALA A 211 -0.21 -23.98 15.38
N ILE A 212 0.30 -22.75 15.25
CA ILE A 212 0.05 -21.93 14.05
C ILE A 212 0.87 -22.51 12.90
N ILE A 213 0.21 -22.73 11.77
CA ILE A 213 0.83 -23.17 10.53
C ILE A 213 0.53 -22.16 9.43
N ALA A 214 1.54 -21.89 8.61
CA ALA A 214 1.42 -21.14 7.38
C ALA A 214 1.78 -22.07 6.22
N GLN A 215 1.08 -21.98 5.11
CA GLN A 215 1.39 -22.77 3.91
C GLN A 215 1.08 -21.96 2.66
N VAL A 216 1.76 -22.27 1.56
CA VAL A 216 1.51 -21.70 0.23
C VAL A 216 1.22 -22.80 -0.77
N LEU A 217 0.37 -22.52 -1.75
CA LEU A 217 0.08 -23.46 -2.83
C LEU A 217 1.15 -23.36 -3.93
N THR A 218 1.67 -24.51 -4.34
CA THR A 218 2.59 -24.67 -5.47
C THR A 218 2.02 -25.64 -6.49
N ASN A 219 2.68 -25.75 -7.65
CA ASN A 219 2.33 -26.76 -8.66
C ASN A 219 2.39 -28.21 -8.13
N ASN A 220 3.12 -28.44 -7.02
CA ASN A 220 3.28 -29.76 -6.40
C ASN A 220 2.36 -29.94 -5.17
N GLY A 221 1.42 -29.03 -4.93
CA GLY A 221 0.56 -29.01 -3.73
C GLY A 221 0.95 -27.93 -2.73
N THR A 222 0.37 -27.97 -1.53
CA THR A 222 0.69 -27.00 -0.47
C THR A 222 1.99 -27.37 0.24
N ILE A 223 2.79 -26.36 0.55
CA ILE A 223 4.02 -26.48 1.35
C ILE A 223 3.95 -25.50 2.51
N GLY A 224 4.37 -25.93 3.70
CA GLY A 224 4.35 -25.14 4.94
C GLY A 224 5.46 -25.55 5.89
#